data_AF-A0A6J1GQG2-F1
#
_entry.id   AF-A0A6J1GQG2-F1
#
_cell.length_a   1.000
_cell.length_b   1.000
_cell.length_c   1.000
_cell.angle_alpha   90.00
_cell.angle_beta   90.00
_cell.angle_gamma   90.00
#
_symmetry.space_group_name_H-M   'P 1'
#
loop_
_entity.id
_entity.type
_entity.pdbx_description
1 polymer ?
#
loop_
_entity_poly.entity_id
_entity_poly.type
_entity_poly.pdbx_seq_one_letter_code
_entity_poly.pdbx_strand_id
1 'polypeptide(L)'
;MRRRDLLKLLDRYCQVMNQPSDSRSDFSASEYDFVYLPMDFRRSWYEGKVSNLGYAFVNFLTSMAASQFCAVYNNYKWDVNVNKKICEVTDARIQGKEALKNAFKNKIFWCRTDQYLPVMLSPASDGHRRYRMVNVGRRIPRVPRKPLKKSSS
;
A
#
# COMPACT_ATOMS: atom_id res chain seq x y z
N MET A 1 4.36 9.42 -5.79
CA MET A 1 4.17 7.95 -5.71
C MET A 1 2.70 7.61 -5.96
N ARG A 2 2.44 6.71 -6.91
CA ARG A 2 1.13 6.06 -7.18
C ARG A 2 1.17 4.60 -6.70
N ARG A 3 0.02 3.91 -6.65
CA ARG A 3 -0.08 2.50 -6.25
C ARG A 3 0.87 1.59 -7.03
N ARG A 4 0.99 1.79 -8.35
CA ARG A 4 1.91 1.02 -9.21
C ARG A 4 3.37 1.19 -8.79
N ASP A 5 3.77 2.39 -8.39
CA ASP A 5 5.14 2.66 -7.96
C ASP A 5 5.43 1.98 -6.61
N LEU A 6 4.46 2.00 -5.69
CA LEU A 6 4.54 1.30 -4.41
C LEU A 6 4.64 -0.22 -4.61
N LEU A 7 3.81 -0.81 -5.48
CA LEU A 7 3.88 -2.24 -5.79
C LEU A 7 5.26 -2.63 -6.36
N LYS A 8 5.80 -1.85 -7.29
CA LYS A 8 7.15 -2.09 -7.83
C LYS A 8 8.23 -2.04 -6.76
N LEU A 9 8.12 -1.12 -5.82
CA LEU A 9 9.04 -1.02 -4.69
C LEU A 9 8.96 -2.26 -3.79
N LEU A 10 7.74 -2.67 -3.43
CA LEU A 10 7.52 -3.85 -2.59
C LEU A 10 7.98 -5.12 -3.30
N ASP A 11 7.71 -5.26 -4.59
CA ASP A 11 8.19 -6.38 -5.41
C ASP A 11 9.73 -6.41 -5.44
N ARG A 12 10.39 -5.27 -5.70
CA ARG A 12 11.86 -5.19 -5.66
C ARG A 12 12.43 -5.52 -4.28
N TYR A 13 11.79 -5.05 -3.21
CA TYR A 13 12.20 -5.40 -1.84
C TYR A 13 12.15 -6.90 -1.62
N CYS A 14 11.02 -7.54 -1.94
CA CYS A 14 10.86 -8.98 -1.77
C CYS A 14 11.85 -9.75 -2.64
N GLN A 15 12.12 -9.30 -3.88
CA GLN A 15 13.13 -9.91 -4.76
C GLN A 15 14.52 -9.93 -4.13
N VAL A 16 14.94 -8.83 -3.48
CA VAL A 16 16.24 -8.70 -2.84
C VAL A 16 16.31 -9.54 -1.56
N MET A 17 15.27 -9.46 -0.73
CA MET A 17 15.22 -10.20 0.53
C MET A 17 15.14 -11.71 0.31
N ASN A 18 14.47 -12.16 -0.75
CA ASN A 18 14.28 -13.58 -1.09
C ASN A 18 15.41 -14.16 -1.95
N GLN A 19 16.52 -13.45 -2.17
CA GLN A 19 17.68 -14.06 -2.80
C GLN A 19 18.28 -15.15 -1.90
N PRO A 20 18.73 -16.28 -2.45
CA PRO A 20 19.42 -17.30 -1.68
C PRO A 20 20.73 -16.71 -1.13
N SER A 21 20.85 -16.61 0.19
CA SER A 21 22.09 -16.29 0.89
C SER A 21 22.58 -17.53 1.64
N ASP A 22 23.85 -17.89 1.48
CA ASP A 22 24.49 -19.10 2.03
C ASP A 22 24.45 -19.28 3.57
N SER A 23 23.79 -18.38 4.33
CA SER A 23 23.98 -18.34 5.80
C SER A 23 22.81 -17.76 6.61
N ARG A 24 21.53 -17.98 6.25
CA ARG A 24 20.39 -17.52 7.06
C ARG A 24 19.49 -18.67 7.49
N SER A 25 19.71 -19.18 8.70
CA SER A 25 18.90 -20.23 9.33
C SER A 25 17.51 -19.76 9.76
N ASP A 26 17.29 -18.45 9.95
CA ASP A 26 16.00 -17.83 10.32
C ASP A 26 15.37 -17.05 9.15
N PHE A 27 15.36 -17.63 7.94
CA PHE A 27 14.80 -16.98 6.77
C PHE A 27 13.28 -17.24 6.64
N SER A 28 12.44 -16.23 6.88
CA SER A 28 11.05 -16.24 6.39
C SER A 28 11.01 -15.49 5.07
N ALA A 29 10.33 -16.06 4.08
CA ALA A 29 10.08 -15.37 2.82
C ALA A 29 9.38 -14.03 3.08
N SER A 30 9.90 -12.96 2.48
CA SER A 30 9.22 -11.67 2.42
C SER A 30 8.12 -11.76 1.37
N GLU A 31 6.88 -11.86 1.82
CA GLU A 31 5.69 -11.89 0.97
C GLU A 31 4.64 -10.90 1.49
N TYR A 32 3.91 -10.27 0.57
CA TYR A 32 2.81 -9.36 0.90
C TYR A 32 1.56 -9.62 0.05
N ASP A 33 0.38 -9.35 0.62
CA ASP A 33 -0.91 -9.70 0.01
C ASP A 33 -1.99 -8.64 0.11
N PHE A 34 -1.70 -7.47 0.68
CA PHE A 34 -2.59 -6.32 0.68
C PHE A 34 -1.82 -5.02 0.54
N VAL A 35 -2.31 -4.10 -0.30
CA VAL A 35 -1.75 -2.75 -0.44
C VAL A 35 -2.87 -1.72 -0.55
N TYR A 36 -2.74 -0.61 0.17
CA TYR A 36 -3.61 0.55 0.00
C TYR A 36 -2.82 1.84 0.11
N LEU A 37 -2.89 2.68 -0.93
CA LEU A 37 -2.33 4.03 -0.95
C LEU A 37 -3.49 5.04 -1.04
N PRO A 38 -3.96 5.58 0.10
CA PRO A 38 -5.00 6.61 0.13
C PRO A 38 -4.68 7.83 -0.72
N MET A 39 -5.69 8.35 -1.41
CA MET A 39 -5.59 9.50 -2.30
C MET A 39 -6.51 10.64 -1.85
N ASP A 40 -6.08 11.89 -2.06
CA ASP A 40 -6.92 13.07 -1.87
C ASP A 40 -7.91 13.20 -3.04
N PHE A 41 -9.06 12.55 -2.89
CA PHE A 41 -10.12 12.61 -3.90
C PHE A 41 -10.73 14.01 -4.04
N ARG A 42 -10.71 14.83 -2.99
CA ARG A 42 -11.26 16.19 -3.04
C ARG A 42 -10.44 17.05 -4.00
N ARG A 43 -9.12 17.10 -3.80
CA ARG A 43 -8.20 17.79 -4.74
C ARG A 43 -8.29 17.21 -6.14
N SER A 44 -8.41 15.88 -6.24
CA SER A 44 -8.59 15.25 -7.55
C SER A 44 -9.83 15.80 -8.25
N TRP A 45 -11.00 15.76 -7.61
CA TRP A 45 -12.26 16.16 -8.24
C TRP A 45 -12.35 17.65 -8.55
N TYR A 46 -11.99 18.52 -7.60
CA TYR A 46 -12.24 19.96 -7.71
C TYR A 46 -11.06 20.77 -8.27
N GLU A 47 -9.82 20.29 -8.12
CA GLU A 47 -8.61 21.01 -8.55
C GLU A 47 -7.89 20.30 -9.71
N GLY A 48 -8.34 19.10 -10.11
CA GLY A 48 -7.66 18.27 -11.11
C GLY A 48 -6.31 17.70 -10.64
N LYS A 49 -5.90 17.98 -9.39
CA LYS A 49 -4.60 17.57 -8.83
C LYS A 49 -4.70 16.21 -8.16
N VAL A 50 -3.83 15.28 -8.55
CA VAL A 50 -3.75 13.94 -7.95
C VAL A 50 -2.61 13.89 -6.94
N SER A 51 -2.94 13.63 -5.68
CA SER A 51 -1.95 13.43 -4.61
C SER A 51 -2.38 12.32 -3.66
N ASN A 52 -1.41 11.55 -3.16
CA ASN A 52 -1.66 10.64 -2.05
C ASN A 52 -1.72 11.41 -0.71
N LEU A 53 -2.26 10.78 0.34
CA LEU A 53 -2.36 11.39 1.68
C LEU A 53 -1.05 11.29 2.50
N GLY A 54 0.02 10.73 1.94
CA GLY A 54 1.33 10.63 2.58
C GLY A 54 1.56 9.36 3.41
N TYR A 55 0.63 8.42 3.43
CA TYR A 55 0.78 7.12 4.11
C TYR A 55 0.20 5.99 3.25
N ALA A 56 0.56 4.74 3.57
CA ALA A 56 0.06 3.54 2.91
C ALA A 56 -0.12 2.40 3.93
N PHE A 57 -0.98 1.44 3.61
CA PHE A 57 -1.08 0.17 4.32
C PHE A 57 -0.50 -0.94 3.45
N VAL A 58 0.31 -1.80 4.06
CA VAL A 58 0.86 -3.01 3.44
C VAL A 58 0.69 -4.15 4.42
N ASN A 59 0.14 -5.29 3.98
CA ASN A 59 0.08 -6.50 4.79
C ASN A 59 1.12 -7.50 4.31
N PHE A 60 2.11 -7.77 5.16
CA PHE A 60 3.03 -8.89 4.99
C PHE A 60 2.41 -10.18 5.55
N LEU A 61 2.84 -11.33 5.03
CA LEU A 61 2.33 -12.63 5.47
C LEU A 61 2.83 -13.03 6.86
N THR A 62 4.01 -12.54 7.25
CA THR A 62 4.63 -12.80 8.55
C THR A 62 4.99 -11.50 9.24
N SER A 63 4.92 -11.48 10.57
CA SER A 63 5.37 -10.36 11.39
C SER A 63 6.86 -10.10 11.21
N MET A 64 7.66 -11.15 10.98
CA MET A 64 9.08 -11.05 10.73
C MET A 64 9.38 -10.30 9.43
N ALA A 65 8.65 -10.58 8.33
CA ALA A 65 8.79 -9.83 7.08
C ALA A 65 8.39 -8.35 7.24
N ALA A 66 7.32 -8.07 8.00
CA ALA A 66 6.94 -6.69 8.32
C ALA A 66 8.03 -5.95 9.12
N SER A 67 8.61 -6.62 10.12
CA SER A 67 9.69 -6.07 10.96
C SER A 67 10.96 -5.82 10.14
N GLN A 68 11.35 -6.75 9.27
CA GLN A 68 12.48 -6.57 8.35
C GLN A 68 12.25 -5.41 7.37
N PHE A 69 11.03 -5.26 6.86
CA PHE A 69 10.69 -4.13 5.98
C PHE A 69 10.79 -2.81 6.74
N CYS A 70 10.27 -2.77 7.97
CA CYS A 70 10.40 -1.62 8.85
C CYS A 70 11.88 -1.29 9.09
N ALA A 71 12.73 -2.25 9.43
CA ALA A 71 14.15 -2.02 9.68
C ALA A 71 14.90 -1.43 8.47
N VAL A 72 14.53 -1.82 7.24
CA VAL A 72 15.16 -1.33 6.00
C VAL A 72 14.64 0.06 5.59
N TYR A 73 13.33 0.29 5.72
CA TYR A 73 12.68 1.50 5.20
C TYR A 73 12.36 2.56 6.24
N ASN A 74 12.45 2.25 7.53
CA ASN A 74 12.32 3.26 8.57
C ASN A 74 13.48 4.25 8.46
N ASN A 75 13.16 5.54 8.42
CA ASN A 75 14.08 6.62 8.10
C ASN A 75 14.66 6.63 6.68
N TYR A 76 14.12 5.83 5.75
CA TYR A 76 14.53 5.88 4.37
C TYR A 76 14.14 7.24 3.75
N LYS A 77 15.15 7.94 3.22
CA LYS A 77 14.95 9.17 2.48
C LYS A 77 14.55 8.81 1.06
N TRP A 78 13.30 9.10 0.71
CA TRP A 78 12.87 9.01 -0.67
C TRP A 78 13.70 9.98 -1.51
N ASP A 79 14.50 9.46 -2.44
CA ASP A 79 15.38 10.26 -3.32
C ASP A 79 14.54 10.95 -4.41
N VAL A 80 13.68 11.87 -3.96
CA VAL A 80 12.88 12.74 -4.79
C VAL A 80 13.25 14.17 -4.45
N ASN A 81 14.00 14.81 -5.36
CA ASN A 81 14.57 16.16 -5.27
C ASN A 81 13.61 17.30 -4.88
N VAL A 82 12.31 17.03 -4.68
CA VAL A 82 11.26 18.02 -4.40
C VAL A 82 10.61 17.82 -3.02
N ASN A 83 10.79 16.67 -2.35
CA ASN A 83 10.15 16.41 -1.05
C ASN A 83 11.10 15.63 -0.13
N LYS A 84 11.67 16.31 0.86
CA LYS A 84 12.51 15.74 1.95
C LYS A 84 11.69 14.88 2.94
N LYS A 85 10.72 14.11 2.47
CA LYS A 85 9.85 13.30 3.34
C LYS A 85 10.63 12.07 3.79
N ILE A 86 10.75 11.92 5.11
CA ILE A 86 11.34 10.75 5.76
C ILE A 86 10.23 9.70 5.88
N CYS A 87 10.50 8.46 5.48
CA CYS A 87 9.56 7.37 5.67
C CYS A 87 9.54 6.94 7.14
N GLU A 88 8.36 6.88 7.74
CA GLU A 88 8.12 6.24 9.04
C GLU A 88 7.25 5.01 8.80
N VAL A 89 7.65 3.87 9.38
CA VAL A 89 6.89 2.63 9.32
C VAL A 89 6.45 2.28 10.74
N THR A 90 5.14 2.18 10.94
CA THR A 90 4.53 1.84 12.23
C THR A 90 3.49 0.75 12.06
N ASP A 91 3.23 0.00 13.13
CA ASP A 91 2.18 -1.00 13.14
C ASP A 91 0.80 -0.34 12.96
N ALA A 92 0.04 -0.85 11.98
CA ALA A 92 -1.32 -0.40 11.76
C ALA A 92 -2.25 -0.85 12.89
N ARG A 93 -3.26 -0.04 13.22
CA ARG A 93 -4.31 -0.43 14.18
C ARG A 93 -5.13 -1.65 13.74
N ILE A 94 -5.22 -1.89 12.44
CA ILE A 94 -5.93 -3.03 11.84
C ILE A 94 -4.87 -3.97 11.25
N GLN A 95 -4.82 -5.21 11.75
CA GLN A 95 -3.78 -6.18 11.44
C GLN A 95 -4.37 -7.38 10.68
N GLY A 96 -3.65 -7.83 9.64
CA GLY A 96 -4.02 -9.00 8.84
C GLY A 96 -4.95 -8.70 7.66
N LYS A 97 -4.78 -9.47 6.57
CA LYS A 97 -5.52 -9.28 5.32
C LYS A 97 -7.04 -9.32 5.48
N GLU A 98 -7.60 -10.30 6.19
CA GLU A 98 -9.06 -10.41 6.31
C GLU A 98 -9.65 -9.27 7.15
N ALA A 99 -8.95 -8.78 8.17
CA ALA A 99 -9.37 -7.62 8.94
C ALA A 99 -9.37 -6.34 8.08
N LEU A 100 -8.31 -6.14 7.29
CA LEU A 100 -8.20 -5.04 6.32
C LEU A 100 -9.32 -5.12 5.28
N LYS A 101 -9.54 -6.30 4.67
CA LYS A 101 -10.65 -6.54 3.76
C LYS A 101 -11.98 -6.18 4.40
N ASN A 102 -12.25 -6.64 5.62
CA ASN A 102 -13.49 -6.33 6.33
C ASN A 102 -13.64 -4.83 6.63
N ALA A 103 -12.55 -4.13 6.92
CA ALA A 103 -12.55 -2.68 7.15
C ALA A 103 -12.87 -1.88 5.87
N PHE A 104 -12.48 -2.38 4.70
CA PHE A 104 -12.63 -1.67 3.43
C PHE A 104 -13.75 -2.17 2.51
N LYS A 105 -14.25 -3.41 2.67
CA LYS A 105 -15.22 -4.04 1.73
C LYS A 105 -16.50 -3.24 1.50
N ASN A 106 -16.97 -2.54 2.53
CA ASN A 106 -18.19 -1.72 2.47
C ASN A 106 -17.89 -0.23 2.32
N LYS A 107 -16.62 0.18 2.21
CA LYS A 107 -16.24 1.58 2.02
C LYS A 107 -16.52 2.02 0.58
N ILE A 108 -16.94 3.27 0.45
CA ILE A 108 -17.21 3.90 -0.84
C ILE A 108 -16.05 4.82 -1.20
N PHE A 109 -15.50 4.63 -2.39
CA PHE A 109 -14.41 5.42 -2.95
C PHE A 109 -14.92 6.26 -4.11
N TRP A 110 -15.18 7.53 -3.83
CA TRP A 110 -15.61 8.51 -4.85
C TRP A 110 -14.40 8.94 -5.67
N CYS A 111 -14.04 8.17 -6.69
CA CYS A 111 -12.80 8.37 -7.39
C CYS A 111 -12.85 7.93 -8.85
N ARG A 112 -11.98 8.51 -9.66
CA ARG A 112 -12.00 8.36 -11.12
C ARG A 112 -11.56 7.00 -11.62
N THR A 113 -10.79 6.24 -10.84
CA THR A 113 -10.18 4.97 -11.27
C THR A 113 -10.08 3.97 -10.14
N ASP A 114 -10.19 2.69 -10.46
CA ASP A 114 -10.00 1.59 -9.51
C ASP A 114 -8.55 1.49 -8.98
N GLN A 115 -7.60 2.20 -9.61
CA GLN A 115 -6.21 2.25 -9.14
C GLN A 115 -6.03 2.90 -7.76
N TYR A 116 -7.06 3.58 -7.26
CA TYR A 116 -7.05 4.22 -5.94
C TYR A 116 -7.73 3.40 -4.85
N LEU A 117 -8.31 2.24 -5.20
CA LEU A 117 -8.88 1.33 -4.21
C LEU A 117 -7.77 0.51 -3.54
N PRO A 118 -7.99 0.08 -2.29
CA PRO A 118 -7.22 -1.00 -1.68
C PRO A 118 -7.24 -2.23 -2.57
N VAL A 119 -6.15 -3.00 -2.55
CA VAL A 119 -6.00 -4.19 -3.38
C VAL A 119 -5.50 -5.36 -2.55
N MET A 120 -6.13 -6.51 -2.73
CA MET A 120 -5.64 -7.81 -2.26
C MET A 120 -4.92 -8.52 -3.41
N LEU A 121 -3.82 -9.19 -3.10
CA LEU A 121 -3.07 -10.00 -4.04
C LEU A 121 -3.41 -11.49 -3.85
N SER A 122 -3.56 -12.21 -4.96
CA SER A 122 -3.74 -13.65 -4.95
C SER A 122 -3.02 -14.29 -6.15
N PRO A 123 -2.02 -15.15 -5.90
CA PRO A 123 -1.36 -15.41 -4.61
C PRO A 123 -0.66 -14.16 -4.04
N ALA A 124 -0.10 -14.25 -2.82
CA ALA A 124 0.80 -13.23 -2.29
C ALA A 124 2.00 -13.03 -3.22
N SER A 125 2.52 -11.80 -3.28
CA SER A 125 3.73 -11.48 -4.04
C SER A 125 4.96 -11.78 -3.20
N ASP A 126 5.88 -12.58 -3.74
CA ASP A 126 7.26 -12.77 -3.26
C ASP A 126 8.26 -11.89 -4.06
N GLY A 127 7.73 -11.00 -4.90
CA GLY A 127 8.49 -10.15 -5.82
C GLY A 127 8.79 -10.79 -7.19
N HIS A 128 8.72 -12.11 -7.33
CA HIS A 128 8.96 -12.81 -8.60
C HIS A 128 7.67 -13.39 -9.19
N ARG A 129 6.77 -13.84 -8.32
CA ARG A 129 5.51 -14.50 -8.66
C ARG A 129 4.53 -13.52 -9.29
N ARG A 130 3.88 -13.97 -10.36
CA ARG A 130 2.72 -13.25 -10.92
C ARG A 130 1.55 -13.37 -9.95
N TYR A 131 0.92 -12.24 -9.67
CA TYR A 131 -0.26 -12.16 -8.81
C TYR A 131 -1.43 -11.48 -9.54
N ARG A 132 -2.65 -11.86 -9.17
CA ARG A 132 -3.86 -11.12 -9.53
C ARG A 132 -4.17 -10.10 -8.45
N MET A 133 -4.71 -8.96 -8.89
CA MET A 133 -5.13 -7.87 -8.03
C MET A 133 -6.65 -7.84 -7.93
N VAL A 134 -7.19 -7.93 -6.70
CA VAL A 134 -8.62 -7.82 -6.41
C VAL A 134 -8.85 -6.53 -5.64
N ASN A 135 -9.57 -5.58 -6.25
CA ASN A 135 -9.91 -4.32 -5.55
C ASN A 135 -10.91 -4.59 -4.43
N VAL A 136 -10.74 -3.90 -3.30
CA VAL A 136 -11.62 -3.99 -2.13
C VAL A 136 -12.39 -2.68 -1.97
N GLY A 137 -13.70 -2.79 -1.79
CA GLY A 137 -14.60 -1.66 -1.64
C GLY A 137 -15.34 -1.29 -2.92
N ARG A 138 -16.20 -0.28 -2.84
CA ARG A 138 -17.07 0.14 -3.94
C ARG A 138 -16.61 1.46 -4.52
N ARG A 139 -16.20 1.46 -5.79
CA ARG A 139 -15.90 2.71 -6.52
C ARG A 139 -17.17 3.40 -6.98
N ILE A 140 -17.18 4.73 -6.90
CA ILE A 140 -18.19 5.58 -7.55
C ILE A 140 -17.47 6.57 -8.49
N PRO A 141 -17.65 6.46 -9.82
CA PRO A 141 -16.91 7.22 -10.84
C PRO A 141 -17.42 8.66 -11.05
N ARG A 142 -17.94 9.31 -10.02
CA ARG A 142 -18.54 10.66 -10.14
C ARG A 142 -18.25 11.51 -8.92
N VAL A 143 -18.41 12.82 -9.06
CA VAL A 143 -18.33 13.76 -7.95
C VAL A 143 -19.46 13.44 -6.96
N PRO A 144 -19.17 13.38 -5.65
CA PRO A 144 -20.23 13.21 -4.65
C PRO A 144 -21.15 14.43 -4.59
N ARG A 145 -22.44 14.18 -4.34
CA ARG A 145 -23.48 15.22 -4.26
C ARG A 145 -23.26 16.19 -3.10
N LYS A 146 -22.57 15.75 -2.05
CA LYS A 146 -22.12 16.58 -0.92
C LYS A 146 -20.60 16.70 -0.98
N PRO A 147 -20.00 17.85 -0.62
CA PRO A 147 -18.55 18.01 -0.60
C PRO A 147 -17.89 16.92 0.25
N LEU A 148 -16.81 16.34 -0.26
CA LEU A 148 -15.98 15.42 0.51
C LEU A 148 -15.39 16.18 1.71
N LYS A 149 -15.77 15.78 2.93
CA LYS A 149 -15.09 16.23 4.15
C LYS A 149 -13.63 15.79 4.07
N LYS A 150 -12.70 16.60 4.60
CA LYS A 150 -11.32 16.13 4.81
C LYS A 150 -11.41 14.89 5.72
N SER A 151 -10.79 13.79 5.30
CA SER A 151 -10.58 12.65 6.20
C SER A 151 -9.67 13.13 7.32
N SER A 152 -10.21 13.27 8.54
CA SER A 152 -9.40 13.43 9.75
C SER A 152 -8.58 12.15 9.93
N SER A 153 -7.27 12.29 9.99
CA SER A 153 -6.35 11.23 10.41
C SER A 153 -6.55 10.93 11.90
#